data_AF-A0A1H8MDN1-F1
#
_entry.id   AF-A0A1H8MDN1-F1
#
_cell.length_a   1.000
_cell.length_b   1.000
_cell.length_c   1.000
_cell.angle_alpha   90.00
_cell.angle_beta   90.00
_cell.angle_gamma   90.00
#
_symmetry.space_group_name_H-M   'P 1'
#
loop_
_entity.id
_entity.type
_entity.pdbx_description
1 polymer ?
#
loop_
_entity_poly.entity_id
_entity_poly.type
_entity_poly.pdbx_seq_one_letter_code
_entity_poly.pdbx_strand_id
1 'polypeptide(L)'
;MRVTSGAPQRGESTMRTESNRYFTIEQLEELAVAKYIEAALMPEGGEREELLQEAKRFASRARMKSWLMGEIGITPPRREYH
;
A
#
# COMPACT_ATOMS: atom_id res chain seq x y z
N MET A 1 21.55 -49.42 -26.36
CA MET A 1 21.71 -47.94 -26.31
C MET A 1 20.84 -47.30 -27.38
N ARG A 2 19.70 -46.70 -26.99
CA ARG A 2 19.02 -45.63 -27.75
C ARG A 2 18.38 -44.69 -26.74
N VAL A 3 18.90 -43.47 -26.73
CA VAL A 3 18.47 -42.34 -25.91
C VAL A 3 17.72 -41.42 -26.87
N THR A 4 16.45 -41.12 -26.62
CA THR A 4 15.78 -39.95 -27.20
C THR A 4 14.74 -39.40 -26.25
N SER A 5 15.14 -38.29 -25.60
CA SER A 5 14.33 -37.09 -25.36
C SER A 5 12.97 -37.26 -24.69
N GLY A 6 12.98 -37.37 -23.36
CA GLY A 6 11.85 -36.87 -22.55
C GLY A 6 11.83 -35.34 -22.63
N ALA A 7 10.74 -34.80 -23.17
CA ALA A 7 10.52 -33.36 -23.23
C ALA A 7 10.56 -32.76 -21.81
N PRO A 8 11.26 -31.63 -21.58
CA PRO A 8 11.08 -30.91 -20.34
C PRO A 8 9.65 -30.37 -20.35
N GLN A 9 8.81 -30.89 -19.44
CA GLN A 9 7.56 -30.23 -19.07
C GLN A 9 7.95 -28.83 -18.61
N ARG A 10 7.72 -27.87 -19.50
CA ARG A 10 7.83 -26.44 -19.25
C ARG A 10 6.87 -26.18 -18.11
N GLY A 11 7.41 -26.14 -16.88
CA GLY A 11 6.63 -25.76 -15.72
C GLY A 11 5.98 -24.43 -16.07
N GLU A 12 4.67 -24.47 -16.28
CA GLU A 12 3.84 -23.29 -16.24
C GLU A 12 4.08 -22.72 -14.85
N SER A 13 4.99 -21.74 -14.76
CA SER A 13 4.95 -20.76 -13.71
C SER A 13 3.63 -20.05 -13.91
N THR A 14 2.56 -20.63 -13.39
CA THR A 14 1.34 -19.91 -13.07
C THR A 14 1.84 -18.82 -12.14
N MET A 15 2.12 -17.64 -12.70
CA MET A 15 2.22 -16.42 -11.93
C MET A 15 0.88 -16.36 -11.24
N ARG A 16 0.83 -16.87 -10.00
CA ARG A 16 -0.21 -16.49 -9.06
C ARG A 16 -0.04 -14.99 -9.01
N THR A 17 -0.90 -14.28 -9.74
CA THR A 17 -1.18 -12.90 -9.46
C THR A 17 -1.68 -12.94 -8.03
N GLU A 18 -0.76 -12.87 -7.07
CA GLU A 18 -1.09 -12.53 -5.71
C GLU A 18 -1.79 -11.19 -5.87
N SER A 19 -3.12 -11.24 -5.88
CA SER A 19 -4.01 -10.11 -6.05
C SER A 19 -3.45 -9.03 -5.15
N ASN A 20 -2.86 -8.03 -5.79
CA ASN A 20 -1.94 -7.09 -5.19
C ASN A 20 -2.72 -6.33 -4.12
N ARG A 21 -2.71 -6.84 -2.87
CA ARG A 21 -3.62 -6.44 -1.79
C ARG A 21 -3.14 -5.16 -1.14
N TYR A 22 -2.57 -4.26 -1.94
CA TYR A 22 -2.15 -2.94 -1.50
C TYR A 22 -3.30 -1.99 -1.73
N PHE A 23 -3.82 -1.43 -0.64
CA PHE A 23 -4.83 -0.38 -0.67
C PHE A 23 -4.37 0.79 -1.55
N THR A 24 -5.26 1.35 -2.35
CA THR A 24 -5.03 2.61 -3.09
C THR A 24 -4.83 3.78 -2.11
N ILE A 25 -4.32 4.92 -2.59
CA ILE A 25 -4.19 6.12 -1.75
C ILE A 25 -5.58 6.55 -1.27
N GLU A 26 -6.55 6.62 -2.19
CA GLU A 26 -7.96 6.92 -1.91
C GLU A 26 -8.55 5.99 -0.85
N GLN A 27 -8.32 4.67 -0.95
CA GLN A 27 -8.80 3.71 0.06
C GLN A 27 -8.19 3.94 1.44
N LEU A 28 -6.90 4.31 1.52
CA LEU A 28 -6.26 4.64 2.79
C LEU A 28 -6.83 5.94 3.38
N GLU A 29 -7.16 6.91 2.54
CA GLU A 29 -7.80 8.17 2.96
C GLU A 29 -9.24 7.94 3.44
N GLU A 30 -10.03 7.15 2.70
CA GLU A 30 -11.38 6.76 3.11
C GLU A 30 -11.39 6.07 4.47
N LEU A 31 -10.46 5.13 4.70
CA LEU A 31 -10.30 4.45 5.99
C LEU A 31 -9.91 5.42 7.11
N ALA A 32 -9.02 6.37 6.84
CA ALA A 32 -8.64 7.39 7.81
C ALA A 32 -9.85 8.26 8.19
N VAL A 33 -10.63 8.71 7.20
CA VAL A 33 -11.84 9.52 7.41
C VAL A 33 -12.90 8.75 8.20
N ALA A 34 -13.15 7.49 7.84
CA ALA A 34 -14.09 6.64 8.57
C ALA A 34 -13.71 6.54 10.06
N LYS A 35 -12.42 6.35 10.36
CA LYS A 35 -11.91 6.29 11.73
C LYS A 35 -11.99 7.63 12.48
N TYR A 36 -11.79 8.75 11.79
CA TYR A 36 -12.02 10.07 12.38
C TYR A 36 -13.49 10.31 12.72
N ILE A 37 -14.42 9.88 11.85
CA ILE A 37 -15.86 9.98 12.10
C ILE A 37 -16.23 9.12 13.31
N GLU A 38 -15.75 7.87 13.36
CA GLU A 38 -15.96 6.96 14.50
C GLU A 38 -15.47 7.59 15.81
N ALA A 39 -14.26 8.18 15.81
CA ALA A 39 -13.71 8.88 16.96
C ALA A 39 -14.48 10.17 17.33
N ALA A 40 -15.13 10.84 16.37
CA ALA A 40 -15.91 12.05 16.62
C ALA A 40 -17.28 11.74 17.25
N LEU A 41 -17.82 10.55 16.99
CA LEU A 41 -19.08 10.06 17.56
C LEU A 41 -18.89 9.44 18.95
N MET A 42 -17.66 9.10 19.31
CA MET A 42 -17.29 8.54 20.61
C MET A 42 -17.08 9.63 21.67
N PRO A 43 -17.48 9.39 22.93
CA PRO A 43 -17.12 10.26 24.03
C PRO A 43 -15.60 10.26 24.27
N GLU A 44 -15.11 11.25 25.00
CA GLU A 44 -13.69 11.33 25.31
C GLU A 44 -13.23 10.15 26.19
N GLY A 45 -12.14 9.50 25.81
CA GLY A 45 -11.65 8.31 26.49
C GLY A 45 -10.54 7.59 25.71
N GLY A 46 -10.04 6.48 26.28
CA GLY A 46 -8.97 5.68 25.67
C GLY A 46 -9.33 5.14 24.30
N GLU A 47 -10.56 4.63 24.13
CA GLU A 47 -11.05 4.09 22.86
C GLU A 47 -11.09 5.13 21.75
N ARG A 48 -11.48 6.37 22.07
CA ARG A 48 -11.44 7.50 21.13
C ARG A 48 -10.01 7.80 20.70
N GLU A 49 -9.06 7.83 21.64
CA GLU A 49 -7.65 8.09 21.31
C GLU A 49 -7.08 6.98 20.42
N GLU A 50 -7.42 5.72 20.67
CA GLU A 50 -7.03 4.58 19.83
C GLU A 50 -7.53 4.74 18.38
N LEU A 51 -8.80 5.12 18.20
CA LEU A 51 -9.36 5.39 16.88
C LEU A 51 -8.67 6.57 16.19
N LEU A 52 -8.35 7.64 16.92
CA LEU A 52 -7.61 8.78 16.38
C LEU A 52 -6.18 8.39 15.96
N GLN A 53 -5.51 7.55 16.73
CA GLN A 53 -4.19 7.02 16.38
C GLN A 53 -4.26 6.12 15.15
N GLU A 54 -5.30 5.29 15.04
CA GLU A 54 -5.52 4.44 13.88
C GLU A 54 -5.81 5.27 12.61
N ALA A 55 -6.65 6.30 12.71
CA ALA A 55 -6.90 7.26 11.63
C ALA A 55 -5.61 7.93 11.14
N LYS A 56 -4.77 8.40 12.08
CA LYS A 56 -3.45 8.99 11.77
C LYS A 56 -2.53 8.01 11.05
N ARG A 57 -2.54 6.72 11.42
CA ARG A 57 -1.74 5.68 10.75
C ARG A 57 -2.17 5.49 9.30
N PHE A 58 -3.47 5.45 9.02
CA PHE A 58 -3.98 5.34 7.66
C PHE A 58 -3.63 6.58 6.82
N ALA A 59 -3.83 7.79 7.36
CA ALA A 59 -3.46 9.03 6.69
C ALA A 59 -1.94 9.12 6.40
N SER A 60 -1.10 8.67 7.33
CA SER A 60 0.35 8.61 7.14
C SER A 60 0.74 7.64 6.02
N ARG A 61 0.09 6.46 5.96
CA ARG A 61 0.30 5.50 4.87
C ARG A 61 -0.13 6.05 3.51
N ALA A 62 -1.26 6.78 3.45
CA ALA A 62 -1.71 7.45 2.23
C ALA A 62 -0.67 8.46 1.73
N ARG A 63 -0.18 9.34 2.62
CA ARG A 63 0.89 10.30 2.30
C ARG A 63 2.17 9.63 1.82
N MET A 64 2.62 8.60 2.53
CA MET A 64 3.84 7.86 2.16
C MET A 64 3.67 7.21 0.79
N LYS A 65 2.51 6.61 0.50
CA LYS A 65 2.23 6.01 -0.80
C LYS A 65 2.18 7.07 -1.91
N SER A 66 1.53 8.21 -1.69
CA SER A 66 1.52 9.33 -2.64
C SER A 66 2.93 9.86 -2.94
N TRP A 67 3.80 9.92 -1.92
CA TRP A 67 5.21 10.30 -2.08
C TRP A 67 5.99 9.27 -2.91
N LEU A 68 5.81 7.97 -2.62
CA LEU A 68 6.45 6.89 -3.38
C LEU A 68 5.98 6.83 -4.84
N MET A 69 4.73 7.20 -5.10
CA MET A 69 4.16 7.26 -6.45
C MET A 69 4.55 8.54 -7.22
N GLY A 70 5.25 9.48 -6.59
CA GLY A 70 5.66 10.74 -7.21
C GLY A 70 4.50 11.71 -7.51
N GLU A 71 3.32 11.46 -6.95
CA GLU A 71 2.14 12.34 -7.06
C GLU A 71 2.29 13.60 -6.20
N ILE A 72 3.07 13.50 -5.13
CA ILE A 72 3.59 14.66 -4.39
C ILE A 72 4.81 15.16 -5.17
N GLY A 73 4.63 16.27 -5.89
CA GLY A 73 5.58 16.91 -6.83
C GLY A 73 6.89 17.43 -6.22
N ILE A 74 7.58 16.61 -5.43
CA ILE A 74 8.92 16.87 -4.90
C ILE A 74 9.86 16.00 -5.73
N THR A 75 10.05 16.36 -7.00
CA THR A 75 11.20 15.83 -7.75
C THR A 75 12.46 16.40 -7.09
N PRO A 76 13.31 15.60 -6.42
CA PRO A 76 14.57 16.13 -5.92
C PRO A 76 15.37 16.64 -7.13
N PRO A 77 15.98 17.83 -7.07
CA PRO A 77 16.77 18.34 -8.18
C PRO A 77 17.84 17.30 -8.52
N ARG A 78 17.88 16.86 -9.77
CA ARG A 78 18.95 16.01 -10.28
C ARG A 78 20.25 16.77 -10.04
N ARG A 79 21.07 16.28 -9.09
CA ARG A 79 22.46 16.73 -8.97
C ARG A 79 23.16 16.24 -10.24
N GLU A 80 23.29 17.12 -11.21
CA GLU A 80 24.22 16.94 -12.32
C GLU A 80 25.63 16.93 -11.72
N TYR A 81 26.23 15.74 -11.66
CA TYR A 81 27.66 15.62 -11.47
C TYR A 81 28.29 15.96 -12.82
N HIS A 82 28.84 17.17 -12.93
CA HIS A 82 29.75 17.58 -14.01
C HIS A 82 31.18 17.19 -13.65
#